data_AF-A0A242L8R2-F1
#
_entry.id   AF-A0A242L8R2-F1
#
_cell.length_a   1.000
_cell.length_b   1.000
_cell.length_c   1.000
_cell.angle_alpha   90.00
_cell.angle_beta   90.00
_cell.angle_gamma   90.00
#
_symmetry.space_group_name_H-M   'P 1'
#
loop_
_entity.id
_entity.type
_entity.pdbx_description
1 polymer ?
#
loop_
_entity_poly.entity_id
_entity_poly.type
_entity_poly.pdbx_seq_one_letter_code
_entity_poly.pdbx_strand_id
1 'polypeptide(L)' 'MYQIKEEQGEFVVYCGGKEIARFGSEREAEKFLTKETEYSIPQEGKNTFSIID' A
#
# COMPACT_ATOMS: atom_id res chain seq x y z
N MET A 1 -3.25 9.44 3.34
CA MET A 1 -1.78 9.52 3.41
C MET A 1 -1.32 8.54 4.49
N TYR A 2 -0.44 7.60 4.16
CA TYR A 2 0.09 6.60 5.08
C TYR A 2 1.38 7.11 5.74
N GLN A 3 1.63 6.76 7.00
CA GLN A 3 2.86 7.06 7.72
C GLN A 3 3.37 5.79 8.41
N ILE A 4 4.67 5.53 8.35
CA ILE A 4 5.31 4.44 9.11
C ILE A 4 6.08 5.09 10.26
N LYS A 5 5.95 4.54 11.48
CA LYS A 5 6.77 4.92 12.65
C LYS A 5 7.35 3.67 13.31
N GLU A 6 8.59 3.74 13.74
CA GLU A 6 9.21 2.69 14.55
C GLU A 6 8.84 2.90 16.03
N GLU A 7 8.24 1.89 16.65
CA GLU A 7 7.93 1.84 18.08
C GLU A 7 8.38 0.51 18.68
N GLN A 8 9.24 0.55 19.70
CA GLN A 8 9.74 -0.64 20.42
C GLN A 8 10.38 -1.71 19.51
N GLY A 9 10.99 -1.31 18.39
CA GLY A 9 11.60 -2.22 17.42
C GLY A 9 10.60 -2.83 16.41
N GLU A 10 9.34 -2.38 16.44
CA GLU A 10 8.31 -2.73 15.48
C GLU A 10 7.97 -1.52 14.59
N PHE A 11 7.61 -1.78 13.34
CA PHE A 11 7.23 -0.78 12.35
C PHE A 11 5.71 -0.70 12.25
N VAL A 12 5.15 0.43 12.70
CA VAL A 12 3.71 0.65 12.80
C VAL A 12 3.25 1.53 11.65
N VAL A 13 2.24 1.07 10.90
CA VAL A 13 1.63 1.80 9.79
C VAL A 13 0.37 2.51 10.30
N TYR A 14 0.32 3.81 10.02
CA TYR A 14 -0.78 4.71 10.36
C TYR A 14 -1.49 5.19 9.10
N CYS A 15 -2.82 5.18 9.11
CA CYS A 15 -3.66 5.80 8.08
C CYS A 15 -4.65 6.77 8.74
N GLY A 16 -4.61 8.04 8.33
CA GLY A 16 -5.51 9.06 8.89
C GLY A 16 -5.36 9.27 10.41
N GLY A 17 -4.17 9.01 10.96
CA GLY A 17 -3.88 9.12 12.39
C GLY A 17 -4.30 7.91 13.23
N LYS A 18 -4.79 6.82 12.61
CA LYS A 18 -5.07 5.55 13.30
C LYS A 18 -4.03 4.49 12.93
N GLU A 19 -3.62 3.70 13.91
CA GLU A 19 -2.84 2.47 13.67
C GLU A 19 -3.71 1.50 12.86
N ILE A 20 -3.15 0.97 11.77
CA ILE A 20 -3.83 -0.02 10.92
C ILE A 20 -3.08 -1.35 10.84
N ALA A 21 -1.76 -1.35 11.04
CA ALA A 21 -0.95 -2.56 11.01
C ALA A 21 0.40 -2.36 11.72
N ARG A 22 1.00 -3.47 12.17
CA ARG A 22 2.31 -3.50 12.82
C ARG A 22 3.15 -4.65 12.26
N PHE A 23 4.44 -4.39 12.05
CA PHE A 23 5.37 -5.32 11.42
C PHE A 23 6.69 -5.41 12.19
N GLY A 24 7.35 -6.56 12.15
CA GLY A 24 8.68 -6.72 12.76
C GLY A 24 9.82 -6.11 11.94
N SER A 25 9.53 -5.65 10.72
CA SER A 25 10.53 -5.04 9.83
C SER A 25 9.92 -3.98 8.91
N GLU A 26 10.72 -2.96 8.58
CA GLU A 26 10.33 -1.89 7.65
C GLU A 26 9.88 -2.46 6.30
N ARG A 27 10.63 -3.44 5.79
CA ARG A 27 10.37 -4.10 4.51
C ARG A 27 9.00 -4.76 4.44
N GLU A 28 8.49 -5.30 5.56
CA GLU A 28 7.14 -5.86 5.62
C GLU A 28 6.07 -4.77 5.65
N ALA A 29 6.32 -3.67 6.37
CA ALA A 29 5.44 -2.50 6.38
C ALA A 29 5.33 -1.85 4.99
N GLU A 30 6.45 -1.71 4.28
CA GLU A 30 6.49 -1.21 2.91
C GLU A 30 5.78 -2.15 1.93
N LYS A 31 5.97 -3.47 2.07
CA LYS A 31 5.24 -4.46 1.26
C LYS A 31 3.73 -4.38 1.49
N PHE A 32 3.29 -4.15 2.73
CA PHE A 32 1.87 -3.97 3.02
C PHE A 32 1.30 -2.75 2.29
N LEU A 33 2.00 -1.61 2.36
CA LEU A 33 1.62 -0.41 1.62
C LEU A 33 1.62 -0.66 0.11
N THR A 34 2.67 -1.31 -0.41
CA THR A 34 2.81 -1.62 -1.85
C THR A 34 1.70 -2.56 -2.33
N LYS A 35 1.38 -3.60 -1.55
CA LYS A 35 0.31 -4.56 -1.86
C LYS A 35 -1.06 -3.89 -1.81
N GLU A 36 -1.34 -3.04 -0.82
CA GLU A 36 -2.56 -2.23 -0.79
C GLU A 36 -2.65 -1.29 -2.00
N THR A 37 -1.50 -0.82 -2.51
CA THR A 37 -1.44 0.02 -3.72
C THR A 37 -1.67 -0.80 -5.00
N GLU A 38 -1.18 -2.04 -5.07
CA GLU A 38 -1.44 -2.97 -6.18
C GLU A 38 -2.90 -3.45 -6.24
N TYR A 39 -3.59 -3.53 -5.10
CA TYR A 39 -5.02 -3.87 -5.05
C TYR A 39 -5.95 -2.64 -5.14
N SER A 40 -5.43 -1.42 -4.95
CA SER A 40 -6.19 -0.17 -5.14
C SER A 40 -6.09 0.42 -6.55
N ILE A 41 -5.29 -0.19 -7.43
CA ILE A 41 -5.48 -0.06 -8.87
C ILE A 41 -6.31 -1.27 -9.27
N PRO A 42 -7.65 -1.18 -9.41
CA PRO A 42 -8.27 -2.07 -10.36
C PRO A 42 -7.48 -1.87 -11.67
N GLN A 43 -6.93 -2.94 -12.22
CA GLN A 43 -6.48 -2.96 -13.61
C GLN A 43 -7.68 -2.77 -14.57
N GLU A 44 -8.57 -1.81 -14.30
CA GLU A 44 -9.37 -1.06 -15.28
C GLU A 44 -8.44 -0.16 -16.10
N GLY A 45 -7.45 -0.81 -16.70
CA GLY A 45 -6.63 -0.30 -17.79
C GLY A 45 -6.52 -1.35 -18.90
N LYS A 46 -7.23 -2.48 -18.82
CA LYS A 46 -7.60 -3.25 -20.01
C LYS A 46 -8.80 -2.55 -20.66
N ASN A 47 -8.57 -1.39 -21.26
CA ASN A 47 -9.49 -0.90 -22.28
C ASN A 47 -8.74 -0.59 -23.56
N THR A 48 -8.93 -1.53 -24.48
CA THR A 48 -9.03 -1.39 -25.94
C THR A 48 -7.88 -0.73 -26.68
N PHE A 49 -7.15 -1.58 -27.41
CA PHE A 49 -6.65 -1.25 -28.74
C PHE A 49 -7.63 -0.31 -29.45
N SER A 50 -7.21 0.93 -29.71
CA SER A 50 -7.87 1.79 -30.69
C SER A 50 -7.63 1.16 -32.07
N ILE A 51 -8.54 0.29 -32.49
CA ILE A 51 -8.75 -0.03 -33.90
C ILE A 51 -10.23 0.26 -34.14
N ILE A 52 -10.53 1.31 -34.89
CA ILE A 52 -11.56 1.41 -35.95
C ILE A 52 -11.23 2.65 -36.78
N ASP A 53 -11.05 2.39 -38.09
CA ASP A 53 -10.77 3.20 -39.30
C ASP A 53 -9.62 4.22 -39.29
#